data_AF-A0A8J2H6T0-F1
#
_entry.id   AF-A0A8J2H6T0-F1
#
_cell.length_a   1.000
_cell.length_b   1.000
_cell.length_c   1.000
_cell.angle_alpha   90.00
_cell.angle_beta   90.00
_cell.angle_gamma   90.00
#
_symmetry.space_group_name_H-M   'P 1'
#
loop_
_entity.id
_entity.type
_entity.pdbx_description
1 polymer ?
#
loop_
_entity_poly.entity_id
_entity_poly.type
_entity_poly.pdbx_seq_one_letter_code
_entity_poly.pdbx_strand_id
1 'polypeptide(L)'
;MTSQSLRHLLNSVIQKFKFEELESSVMLEFPEVTWDQVRSCLIRNHESFTTFNVLKIINRVIRDKKLTEKDLKSRLSHLEVIEISRHSNRKMWHAYELKNRKNNYYNEYDPSEIEDSMFDYFNTLQMKMHIKSEVYNDVTYIVIREKKSHRLSPICIALFLEQDLFFCSNKLVTKEFLLAVVKSTGYSECKKILLSGKNISSLIKIHITNKRNAVDGNDMSVDEEFEEAPGVVSNMGIDFKQNQNRREYLEKYLGSDEIILESLLVKNRNVPWADPKIAAKLPEVKINMQWEFKSTNLKKFLSECTDQRVLVTPLPDYAKHFLKSGKNELTVQRDRYNNDL
;
A
#
# COMPACT_ATOMS: atom_id res chain seq x y z
N MET A 1 -20.62 0.25 -25.73
CA MET A 1 -20.49 -1.11 -25.17
C MET A 1 -21.85 -1.77 -25.31
N THR A 2 -21.92 -3.08 -25.52
CA THR A 2 -23.20 -3.80 -25.53
C THR A 2 -23.58 -4.23 -24.11
N SER A 3 -24.87 -4.37 -23.81
CA SER A 3 -25.36 -4.86 -22.50
C SER A 3 -24.71 -6.20 -22.09
N GLN A 4 -24.42 -7.08 -23.05
CA GLN A 4 -23.74 -8.35 -22.81
C GLN A 4 -22.29 -8.17 -22.37
N SER A 5 -21.55 -7.23 -22.96
CA SER A 5 -20.18 -6.89 -22.55
C SER A 5 -20.12 -6.35 -21.12
N LEU A 6 -21.10 -5.53 -20.71
CA LEU A 6 -21.18 -4.99 -19.35
C LEU A 6 -21.47 -6.08 -18.30
N ARG A 7 -22.34 -7.03 -18.62
CA ARG A 7 -22.61 -8.19 -17.73
C ARG A 7 -21.36 -9.03 -17.52
N HIS A 8 -20.56 -9.25 -18.56
CA HIS A 8 -19.28 -9.96 -18.42
C HIS A 8 -18.30 -9.21 -17.51
N LEU A 9 -18.20 -7.89 -17.63
CA LEU A 9 -17.36 -7.07 -16.75
C LEU A 9 -17.84 -7.12 -15.30
N LEU A 10 -19.15 -6.96 -15.08
CA LEU A 10 -19.78 -7.08 -13.76
C LEU A 10 -19.47 -8.43 -13.11
N ASN A 11 -19.66 -9.51 -13.87
CA ASN A 11 -19.32 -10.87 -13.44
C ASN A 11 -17.84 -11.00 -13.06
N SER A 12 -16.95 -10.43 -13.87
CA SER A 12 -15.50 -10.49 -13.60
C SER A 12 -15.11 -9.74 -12.33
N VAL A 13 -15.79 -8.64 -12.00
CA VAL A 13 -15.55 -7.88 -10.76
C VAL A 13 -16.09 -8.66 -9.56
N ILE A 14 -17.31 -9.18 -9.62
CA ILE A 14 -17.92 -9.94 -8.52
C ILE A 14 -17.13 -11.22 -8.21
N GLN A 15 -16.59 -11.90 -9.22
CA GLN A 15 -15.77 -13.11 -9.04
C GLN A 15 -14.48 -12.89 -8.24
N LYS A 16 -14.03 -11.65 -8.08
CA LYS A 16 -12.85 -11.32 -7.29
C LYS A 16 -13.11 -11.32 -5.78
N PHE A 17 -14.37 -11.31 -5.37
CA PHE A 17 -14.80 -11.38 -3.98
C PHE A 17 -14.93 -12.84 -3.53
N LYS A 18 -14.49 -13.09 -2.29
CA LYS A 18 -14.76 -14.37 -1.63
C LYS A 18 -16.23 -14.47 -1.28
N PHE A 19 -16.74 -15.69 -1.10
CA PHE A 19 -18.16 -15.92 -0.83
C PHE A 19 -18.62 -15.18 0.44
N GLU A 20 -17.77 -15.15 1.47
CA GLU A 20 -18.03 -14.51 2.77
C GLU A 20 -18.10 -12.98 2.67
N GLU A 21 -17.54 -12.39 1.61
CA GLU A 21 -17.52 -10.94 1.38
C GLU A 21 -18.75 -10.45 0.58
N LEU A 22 -19.48 -11.36 -0.07
CA LEU A 22 -20.54 -10.99 -1.02
C LEU A 22 -21.69 -10.27 -0.35
N GLU A 23 -22.11 -10.73 0.83
CA GLU A 23 -23.20 -10.15 1.60
C GLU A 23 -22.96 -8.66 1.89
N SER A 24 -21.80 -8.35 2.45
CA SER A 24 -21.46 -7.00 2.91
C SER A 24 -20.95 -6.07 1.81
N SER A 25 -20.44 -6.61 0.70
CA SER A 25 -19.74 -5.81 -0.33
C SER A 25 -20.44 -5.79 -1.69
N VAL A 26 -21.20 -6.84 -2.04
CA VAL A 26 -21.80 -6.97 -3.38
C VAL A 26 -23.31 -6.84 -3.32
N MET A 27 -23.98 -7.40 -2.32
CA MET A 27 -25.45 -7.45 -2.30
C MET A 27 -26.12 -6.09 -2.16
N LEU A 28 -25.45 -5.10 -1.56
CA LEU A 28 -25.93 -3.72 -1.47
C LEU A 28 -26.21 -3.10 -2.86
N GLU A 29 -25.48 -3.55 -3.88
CA GLU A 29 -25.64 -3.11 -5.27
C GLU A 29 -26.79 -3.83 -6.02
N PHE A 30 -27.42 -4.82 -5.38
CA PHE A 30 -28.54 -5.59 -5.94
C PHE A 30 -29.73 -5.64 -4.97
N PRO A 31 -30.37 -4.49 -4.69
CA PRO A 31 -31.48 -4.41 -3.75
C PRO A 31 -32.71 -5.23 -4.18
N GLU A 32 -32.76 -5.71 -5.43
CA GLU A 32 -33.83 -6.57 -5.93
C GLU A 32 -33.83 -7.98 -5.32
N VAL A 33 -32.74 -8.38 -4.67
CA VAL A 33 -32.59 -9.69 -4.05
C VAL A 33 -31.90 -9.57 -2.70
N THR A 34 -32.53 -10.11 -1.65
CA THR A 34 -31.91 -10.15 -0.32
C THR A 34 -30.95 -11.32 -0.20
N TRP A 35 -30.00 -11.23 0.73
CA TRP A 35 -29.06 -12.32 0.96
C TRP A 35 -29.74 -13.60 1.46
N ASP A 36 -30.80 -13.48 2.26
CA ASP A 36 -31.61 -14.62 2.69
C ASP A 36 -32.30 -15.31 1.51
N GLN A 37 -32.74 -14.56 0.51
CA GLN A 37 -33.30 -15.12 -0.72
C GLN A 37 -32.22 -15.85 -1.54
N VAL A 38 -31.00 -15.30 -1.61
CA VAL A 38 -29.85 -15.98 -2.24
C VAL A 38 -29.57 -17.31 -1.54
N ARG A 39 -29.37 -17.30 -0.22
CA ARG A 39 -29.13 -18.50 0.59
C ARG A 39 -30.23 -19.54 0.42
N SER A 40 -31.50 -19.12 0.51
CA SER A 40 -32.66 -19.99 0.34
C SER A 40 -32.69 -20.63 -1.06
N CYS A 41 -32.32 -19.88 -2.10
CA CYS A 41 -32.27 -20.38 -3.46
C CYS A 41 -31.18 -21.45 -3.64
N LEU A 42 -29.99 -21.22 -3.08
CA LEU A 42 -28.88 -22.19 -3.11
C LEU A 42 -29.26 -23.50 -2.41
N ILE A 43 -29.85 -23.41 -1.21
CA ILE A 43 -30.31 -24.58 -0.44
C ILE A 43 -31.36 -25.36 -1.23
N ARG A 44 -32.39 -24.69 -1.73
CA ARG A 44 -33.49 -25.34 -2.48
C ARG A 44 -33.00 -26.05 -3.74
N ASN A 45 -31.98 -25.50 -4.40
CA ASN A 45 -31.43 -26.08 -5.63
C ASN A 45 -30.28 -27.06 -5.37
N HIS A 46 -29.96 -27.35 -4.10
CA HIS A 46 -28.80 -28.17 -3.71
C HIS A 46 -27.47 -27.67 -4.33
N GLU A 47 -27.31 -26.36 -4.49
CA GLU A 47 -26.09 -25.74 -5.00
C GLU A 47 -25.10 -25.42 -3.86
N SER A 48 -23.79 -25.48 -4.16
CA SER A 48 -22.75 -25.13 -3.21
C SER A 48 -22.69 -23.61 -2.95
N PHE A 49 -22.31 -23.23 -1.72
CA PHE A 49 -22.10 -21.84 -1.30
C PHE A 49 -20.81 -21.27 -1.89
N THR A 50 -20.87 -20.88 -3.17
CA THR A 50 -19.73 -20.35 -3.93
C THR A 50 -20.12 -19.05 -4.61
N THR A 51 -19.13 -18.17 -4.84
CA THR A 51 -19.32 -16.91 -5.58
C THR A 51 -19.95 -17.15 -6.96
N PHE A 52 -19.58 -18.25 -7.62
CA PHE A 52 -20.11 -18.60 -8.93
C PHE A 52 -21.64 -18.86 -8.90
N ASN A 53 -22.15 -19.59 -7.90
CA ASN A 53 -23.59 -19.87 -7.82
C ASN A 53 -24.40 -18.63 -7.41
N VAL A 54 -23.87 -17.81 -6.49
CA VAL A 54 -24.47 -16.50 -6.17
C VAL A 54 -24.58 -15.64 -7.43
N LEU A 55 -23.53 -15.63 -8.25
CA LEU A 55 -23.50 -14.86 -9.49
C LEU A 55 -24.55 -15.32 -10.51
N LYS A 56 -24.88 -16.62 -10.58
CA LYS A 56 -26.01 -17.10 -11.40
C LYS A 56 -27.34 -16.51 -10.95
N ILE A 57 -27.55 -16.43 -9.63
CA ILE A 57 -28.76 -15.85 -9.04
C ILE A 57 -28.84 -14.35 -9.36
N ILE A 58 -27.74 -13.61 -9.18
CA ILE A 58 -27.66 -12.18 -9.56
C ILE A 58 -27.97 -12.00 -11.05
N ASN A 59 -27.39 -12.82 -11.94
CA ASN A 59 -27.65 -12.74 -13.37
C ASN A 59 -29.11 -13.04 -13.74
N ARG A 60 -29.74 -13.97 -13.02
CA ARG A 60 -31.18 -14.23 -13.15
C ARG A 60 -31.98 -12.99 -12.75
N VAL A 61 -31.66 -12.36 -11.62
CA VAL A 61 -32.32 -11.12 -11.16
C VAL A 61 -32.17 -9.99 -12.17
N ILE A 62 -30.95 -9.77 -12.70
CA ILE A 62 -30.70 -8.77 -13.76
C ILE A 62 -31.60 -8.99 -14.97
N ARG A 63 -31.78 -10.25 -15.40
CA ARG A 63 -32.63 -10.60 -16.54
C ARG A 63 -34.11 -10.43 -16.21
N ASP A 64 -34.56 -10.98 -15.08
CA ASP A 64 -35.97 -11.05 -14.70
C ASP A 64 -36.52 -9.64 -14.37
N LYS A 65 -35.70 -8.77 -13.77
CA LYS A 65 -36.03 -7.37 -13.46
C LYS A 65 -35.75 -6.38 -14.60
N LYS A 66 -35.20 -6.84 -15.73
CA LYS A 66 -34.88 -6.03 -16.92
C LYS A 66 -34.07 -4.76 -16.60
N LEU A 67 -33.02 -4.89 -15.78
CA LEU A 67 -32.17 -3.75 -15.41
C LEU A 67 -31.57 -3.09 -16.66
N THR A 68 -31.57 -1.75 -16.67
CA THR A 68 -31.12 -0.98 -17.83
C THR A 68 -29.60 -0.97 -17.93
N GLU A 69 -29.07 -0.63 -19.12
CA GLU A 69 -27.62 -0.49 -19.31
C GLU A 69 -27.03 0.58 -18.37
N LYS A 70 -27.78 1.66 -18.12
CA LYS A 70 -27.39 2.74 -17.20
C LYS A 70 -27.23 2.21 -15.78
N ASP A 71 -28.17 1.40 -15.30
CA ASP A 71 -28.12 0.81 -13.96
C ASP A 71 -26.92 -0.12 -13.81
N LEU A 72 -26.70 -1.01 -14.79
CA LEU A 72 -25.58 -1.94 -14.79
C LEU A 72 -24.22 -1.21 -14.82
N LYS A 73 -24.13 -0.11 -15.58
CA LYS A 73 -22.92 0.70 -15.63
C LYS A 73 -22.65 1.42 -14.30
N SER A 74 -23.70 1.92 -13.65
CA SER A 74 -23.60 2.54 -12.33
C SER A 74 -23.08 1.53 -11.29
N ARG A 75 -23.73 0.36 -11.20
CA ARG A 75 -23.35 -0.72 -10.28
C ARG A 75 -21.94 -1.25 -10.53
N LEU A 76 -21.58 -1.44 -11.80
CA LEU A 76 -20.21 -1.83 -12.16
C LEU A 76 -19.20 -0.82 -11.63
N SER A 77 -19.48 0.47 -11.78
CA SER A 77 -18.57 1.53 -11.36
C SER A 77 -18.40 1.59 -9.84
N HIS A 78 -19.48 1.41 -9.07
CA HIS A 78 -19.42 1.31 -7.61
C HIS A 78 -18.67 0.06 -7.16
N LEU A 79 -19.03 -1.12 -7.70
CA LEU A 79 -18.36 -2.39 -7.38
C LEU A 79 -16.86 -2.37 -7.67
N GLU A 80 -16.41 -1.64 -8.69
CA GLU A 80 -14.98 -1.46 -8.95
C GLU A 80 -14.28 -0.72 -7.81
N VAL A 81 -14.87 0.34 -7.25
CA VAL A 81 -14.26 1.03 -6.09
C VAL A 81 -14.32 0.15 -4.85
N ILE A 82 -15.42 -0.55 -4.63
CA ILE A 82 -15.57 -1.48 -3.52
C ILE A 82 -14.50 -2.56 -3.60
N GLU A 83 -14.26 -3.17 -4.77
CA GLU A 83 -13.20 -4.18 -4.96
C GLU A 83 -11.82 -3.62 -4.58
N ILE A 84 -11.51 -2.39 -5.00
CA ILE A 84 -10.24 -1.75 -4.65
C ILE A 84 -10.14 -1.48 -3.15
N SER A 85 -11.22 -1.03 -2.51
CA SER A 85 -11.24 -0.74 -1.07
C SER A 85 -11.05 -1.99 -0.21
N ARG A 86 -11.71 -3.10 -0.58
CA ARG A 86 -11.69 -4.36 0.19
C ARG A 86 -10.47 -5.22 -0.10
N HIS A 87 -9.90 -5.12 -1.30
CA HIS A 87 -8.73 -5.88 -1.73
C HIS A 87 -7.55 -4.96 -2.06
N SER A 88 -7.37 -3.89 -1.26
CA SER A 88 -6.34 -2.88 -1.49
C SER A 88 -4.93 -3.48 -1.55
N ASN A 89 -4.66 -4.56 -0.81
CA ASN A 89 -3.41 -5.31 -0.84
C ASN A 89 -3.06 -6.00 -2.18
N ARG A 90 -3.94 -6.00 -3.17
CA ARG A 90 -3.63 -6.49 -4.53
C ARG A 90 -2.83 -5.48 -5.34
N LYS A 91 -2.81 -4.21 -4.93
CA LYS A 91 -2.12 -3.13 -5.63
C LYS A 91 -0.87 -2.69 -4.89
N MET A 92 0.07 -2.15 -5.66
CA MET A 92 1.20 -1.43 -5.11
C MET A 92 0.78 0.02 -4.86
N TRP A 93 0.98 0.52 -3.65
CA TRP A 93 0.62 1.88 -3.28
C TRP A 93 1.87 2.73 -3.11
N HIS A 94 1.81 3.97 -3.59
CA HIS A 94 2.89 4.94 -3.49
C HIS A 94 2.40 6.15 -2.70
N ALA A 95 3.12 6.50 -1.65
CA ALA A 95 2.71 7.53 -0.69
C ALA A 95 3.02 8.96 -1.18
N TYR A 96 2.12 9.88 -0.84
CA TYR A 96 2.23 11.31 -1.06
C TYR A 96 1.72 12.05 0.18
N GLU A 97 2.45 13.07 0.59
CA GLU A 97 2.09 13.98 1.67
C GLU A 97 1.38 15.21 1.10
N LEU A 98 0.27 15.61 1.71
CA LEU A 98 -0.45 16.85 1.45
C LEU A 98 0.09 17.95 2.36
N LYS A 99 0.19 19.19 1.88
CA LYS A 99 0.69 20.31 2.70
C LYS A 99 -0.07 21.62 2.51
N ASN A 100 0.09 22.46 3.53
CA ASN A 100 -0.58 23.75 3.73
C ASN A 100 -2.09 23.63 3.47
N ARG A 101 -2.75 22.93 4.39
CA ARG A 101 -4.21 22.82 4.42
C ARG A 101 -4.81 24.23 4.58
N LYS A 102 -5.82 24.55 3.79
CA LYS A 102 -6.51 25.83 3.92
C LYS A 102 -7.41 25.83 5.16
N ASN A 103 -7.39 26.92 5.93
CA ASN A 103 -8.12 27.07 7.19
C ASN A 103 -9.65 26.95 7.09
N ASN A 104 -10.23 26.91 5.89
CA ASN A 104 -11.68 26.79 5.69
C ASN A 104 -12.15 25.35 5.41
N TYR A 105 -11.25 24.37 5.42
CA TYR A 105 -11.53 22.95 5.14
C TYR A 105 -11.54 22.10 6.42
N TYR A 106 -12.29 22.52 7.45
CA TYR A 106 -12.45 21.78 8.71
C TYR A 106 -13.73 20.93 8.79
N ASN A 107 -14.55 20.91 7.74
CA ASN A 107 -15.79 20.13 7.74
C ASN A 107 -15.51 18.65 7.44
N GLU A 108 -16.40 17.78 7.95
CA GLU A 108 -16.47 16.37 7.56
C GLU A 108 -16.39 16.26 6.05
N TYR A 109 -15.39 15.54 5.55
CA TYR A 109 -15.19 15.38 4.12
C TYR A 109 -16.25 14.43 3.57
N ASP A 110 -17.22 14.95 2.83
CA ASP A 110 -18.10 14.12 2.02
C ASP A 110 -17.32 13.59 0.80
N PRO A 111 -17.17 12.27 0.64
CA PRO A 111 -16.54 11.67 -0.53
C PRO A 111 -17.13 12.18 -1.86
N SER A 112 -18.43 12.48 -1.86
CA SER A 112 -19.16 12.98 -3.03
C SER A 112 -18.68 14.37 -3.45
N GLU A 113 -18.39 15.25 -2.48
CA GLU A 113 -17.82 16.58 -2.76
C GLU A 113 -16.41 16.48 -3.37
N ILE A 114 -15.61 15.52 -2.90
CA ILE A 114 -14.28 15.26 -3.46
C ILE A 114 -14.41 14.72 -4.90
N GLU A 115 -15.34 13.80 -5.14
CA GLU A 115 -15.64 13.27 -6.48
C GLU A 115 -16.04 14.39 -7.44
N ASP A 116 -16.99 15.24 -7.06
CA ASP A 116 -17.49 16.35 -7.87
C ASP A 116 -16.41 17.40 -8.13
N SER A 117 -15.63 17.77 -7.10
CA SER A 117 -14.53 18.74 -7.24
C SER A 117 -13.42 18.23 -8.18
N MET A 118 -13.07 16.94 -8.09
CA MET A 118 -12.14 16.34 -9.04
C MET A 118 -12.74 16.31 -10.46
N PHE A 119 -14.02 15.95 -10.59
CA PHE A 119 -14.72 15.89 -11.87
C PHE A 119 -14.72 17.24 -12.58
N ASP A 120 -15.08 18.30 -11.87
CA ASP A 120 -15.07 19.67 -12.38
C ASP A 120 -13.67 20.10 -12.79
N TYR A 121 -12.65 19.81 -11.97
CA TYR A 121 -11.28 20.11 -12.32
C TYR A 121 -10.85 19.43 -13.65
N PHE A 122 -11.10 18.13 -13.82
CA PHE A 122 -10.76 17.46 -15.08
C PHE A 122 -11.56 17.97 -16.27
N ASN A 123 -12.83 18.37 -16.07
CA ASN A 123 -13.63 18.98 -17.13
C ASN A 123 -13.05 20.33 -17.58
N THR A 124 -12.50 21.15 -16.67
CA THR A 124 -11.80 22.39 -17.07
C THR A 124 -10.57 22.13 -17.94
N LEU A 125 -9.92 20.97 -17.76
CA LEU A 125 -8.82 20.50 -18.59
C LEU A 125 -9.28 19.78 -19.87
N GLN A 126 -10.59 19.76 -20.14
CA GLN A 126 -11.22 19.02 -21.24
C GLN A 126 -10.96 17.49 -21.19
N MET A 127 -10.59 16.99 -20.01
CA MET A 127 -10.33 15.57 -19.76
C MET A 127 -11.62 14.90 -19.30
N LYS A 128 -12.22 14.08 -20.17
CA LYS A 128 -13.46 13.37 -19.85
C LYS A 128 -13.19 12.18 -18.93
N MET A 129 -13.22 12.42 -17.63
CA MET A 129 -13.00 11.40 -16.60
C MET A 129 -14.32 10.81 -16.08
N HIS A 130 -14.23 9.57 -15.62
CA HIS A 130 -15.20 8.88 -14.78
C HIS A 130 -14.54 8.68 -13.42
N ILE A 131 -15.13 9.24 -12.38
CA ILE A 131 -14.59 9.23 -11.02
C ILE A 131 -15.64 8.59 -10.15
N LYS A 132 -15.20 7.75 -9.22
CA LYS A 132 -16.10 7.18 -8.22
C LYS A 132 -15.36 6.99 -6.90
N SER A 133 -15.99 7.35 -5.79
CA SER A 133 -15.44 7.22 -4.44
C SER A 133 -16.23 6.27 -3.54
N GLU A 134 -15.57 5.68 -2.54
CA GLU A 134 -16.13 4.84 -1.49
C GLU A 134 -15.32 5.00 -0.20
N VAL A 135 -15.97 5.01 0.96
CA VAL A 135 -15.29 5.05 2.27
C VAL A 135 -15.24 3.67 2.89
N TYR A 136 -14.07 3.28 3.38
CA TYR A 136 -13.89 2.02 4.10
C TYR A 136 -12.77 2.10 5.11
N ASN A 137 -13.04 1.70 6.36
CA ASN A 137 -12.09 1.75 7.46
C ASN A 137 -11.42 3.14 7.57
N ASP A 138 -12.24 4.20 7.51
CA ASP A 138 -11.82 5.61 7.58
C ASP A 138 -10.89 6.07 6.43
N VAL A 139 -10.90 5.34 5.33
CA VAL A 139 -10.15 5.63 4.10
C VAL A 139 -11.11 5.96 2.97
N THR A 140 -10.91 7.09 2.31
CA THR A 140 -11.65 7.39 1.07
C THR A 140 -10.89 6.84 -0.13
N TYR A 141 -11.44 5.79 -0.76
CA TYR A 141 -10.91 5.23 -1.99
C TYR A 141 -11.55 5.91 -3.19
N ILE A 142 -10.75 6.28 -4.19
CA ILE A 142 -11.22 6.92 -5.42
C ILE A 142 -10.65 6.17 -6.62
N VAL A 143 -11.50 5.85 -7.58
CA VAL A 143 -11.11 5.28 -8.87
C VAL A 143 -11.36 6.31 -9.96
N ILE A 144 -10.30 6.64 -10.70
CA ILE A 144 -10.34 7.59 -11.81
C ILE A 144 -10.03 6.85 -13.12
N ARG A 145 -10.92 6.98 -14.10
CA ARG A 145 -10.79 6.36 -15.43
C ARG A 145 -11.16 7.35 -16.52
N GLU A 146 -10.39 7.35 -17.61
CA GLU A 146 -10.73 8.14 -18.79
C GLU A 146 -11.90 7.49 -19.57
N LYS A 147 -12.94 8.27 -19.91
CA LYS A 147 -14.16 7.76 -20.57
C LYS A 147 -13.92 7.14 -21.95
N LYS A 148 -12.86 7.56 -22.66
CA LYS A 148 -12.56 7.13 -24.04
C LYS A 148 -11.42 6.10 -24.15
N SER A 149 -10.64 5.91 -23.09
CA SER A 149 -9.48 5.02 -23.12
C SER A 149 -9.73 3.81 -22.22
N HIS A 150 -10.01 2.66 -22.85
CA HIS A 150 -10.03 1.37 -22.16
C HIS A 150 -8.63 0.76 -21.99
N ARG A 151 -7.60 1.35 -22.64
CA ARG A 151 -6.23 0.81 -22.62
C ARG A 151 -5.46 1.20 -21.36
N LEU A 152 -5.81 2.32 -20.74
CA LEU A 152 -5.14 2.79 -19.54
C LEU A 152 -5.77 2.15 -18.30
N SER A 153 -4.94 1.53 -17.47
CA SER A 153 -5.37 1.05 -16.17
C SER A 153 -5.89 2.23 -15.33
N PRO A 154 -7.01 2.06 -14.61
CA PRO A 154 -7.54 3.13 -13.79
C PRO A 154 -6.53 3.54 -12.72
N ILE A 155 -6.50 4.83 -12.42
CA ILE A 155 -5.72 5.37 -11.31
C ILE A 155 -6.57 5.23 -10.05
N CYS A 156 -6.06 4.49 -9.07
CA CYS A 156 -6.69 4.34 -7.78
C CYS A 156 -5.97 5.23 -6.77
N ILE A 157 -6.75 5.91 -5.92
CA ILE A 157 -6.27 6.77 -4.85
C ILE A 157 -6.88 6.28 -3.55
N ALA A 158 -6.09 6.28 -2.47
CA ALA A 158 -6.58 6.07 -1.11
C ALA A 158 -6.20 7.31 -0.28
N LEU A 159 -7.20 8.07 0.15
CA LEU A 159 -7.03 9.33 0.90
C LEU A 159 -7.17 9.07 2.41
N PHE A 160 -6.23 9.64 3.16
CA PHE A 160 -6.16 9.64 4.62
C PHE A 160 -6.00 11.08 5.11
N LEU A 161 -7.11 11.81 5.07
CA LEU A 161 -7.13 13.26 5.26
C LEU A 161 -6.79 13.68 6.68
N GLU A 162 -7.03 12.83 7.69
CA GLU A 162 -6.62 13.07 9.07
C GLU A 162 -5.10 13.10 9.26
N GLN A 163 -4.35 12.45 8.35
CA GLN A 163 -2.90 12.31 8.43
C GLN A 163 -2.16 13.14 7.37
N ASP A 164 -2.90 13.98 6.63
CA ASP A 164 -2.44 14.74 5.47
C ASP A 164 -1.74 13.84 4.44
N LEU A 165 -2.26 12.63 4.21
CA LEU A 165 -1.60 11.59 3.42
C LEU A 165 -2.55 11.04 2.36
N PHE A 166 -2.02 10.69 1.20
CA PHE A 166 -2.70 9.83 0.25
C PHE A 166 -1.75 8.86 -0.43
N PHE A 167 -2.34 7.83 -1.01
CA PHE A 167 -1.63 6.82 -1.78
C PHE A 167 -2.18 6.73 -3.19
N CYS A 168 -1.31 6.50 -4.17
CA CYS A 168 -1.70 6.20 -5.54
C CYS A 168 -1.24 4.81 -5.96
N SER A 169 -2.06 4.13 -6.77
CA SER A 169 -1.70 2.82 -7.33
C SER A 169 -0.61 2.87 -8.41
N ASN A 170 -0.37 4.05 -8.98
CA ASN A 170 0.59 4.23 -10.08
C ASN A 170 1.86 4.90 -9.56
N LYS A 171 3.03 4.34 -9.91
CA LYS A 171 4.34 4.89 -9.51
C LYS A 171 4.58 6.29 -10.07
N LEU A 172 4.12 6.53 -11.30
CA LEU A 172 4.22 7.80 -12.01
C LEU A 172 2.81 8.33 -12.21
N VAL A 173 2.50 9.42 -11.52
CA VAL A 173 1.22 10.14 -11.60
C VAL A 173 1.52 11.48 -12.24
N THR A 174 0.72 11.89 -13.24
CA THR A 174 0.96 13.17 -13.91
C THR A 174 0.57 14.34 -13.01
N LYS A 175 1.07 15.53 -13.32
CA LYS A 175 0.84 16.73 -12.51
C LYS A 175 -0.65 17.07 -12.41
N GLU A 176 -1.41 16.80 -13.47
CA GLU A 176 -2.85 17.05 -13.54
C GLU A 176 -3.61 16.25 -12.48
N PHE A 177 -3.31 14.96 -12.32
CA PHE A 177 -3.94 14.13 -11.28
C PHE A 177 -3.56 14.58 -9.88
N LEU A 178 -2.30 14.93 -9.64
CA LEU A 178 -1.86 15.45 -8.35
C LEU A 178 -2.56 16.77 -8.00
N LEU A 179 -2.70 17.67 -8.97
CA LEU A 179 -3.42 18.93 -8.79
C LEU A 179 -4.92 18.71 -8.55
N ALA A 180 -5.53 17.71 -9.19
CA ALA A 180 -6.92 17.34 -8.93
C ALA A 180 -7.12 16.96 -7.46
N VAL A 181 -6.24 16.11 -6.92
CA VAL A 181 -6.26 15.73 -5.48
C VAL A 181 -6.07 16.92 -4.58
N VAL A 182 -5.03 17.73 -4.82
CA VAL A 182 -4.73 18.89 -3.97
C VAL A 182 -5.90 19.87 -3.94
N LYS A 183 -6.49 20.17 -5.10
CA LYS A 183 -7.64 21.09 -5.19
C LYS A 183 -8.90 20.53 -4.53
N SER A 184 -9.20 19.24 -4.73
CA SER A 184 -10.41 18.63 -4.17
C SER A 184 -10.36 18.42 -2.67
N THR A 185 -9.15 18.36 -2.10
CA THR A 185 -8.94 18.11 -0.67
C THR A 185 -8.64 19.38 0.13
N GLY A 186 -8.60 20.56 -0.50
CA GLY A 186 -8.38 21.83 0.20
C GLY A 186 -6.92 22.12 0.59
N TYR A 187 -5.96 21.42 0.01
CA TYR A 187 -4.53 21.65 0.21
C TYR A 187 -3.96 22.56 -0.89
N SER A 188 -2.72 23.01 -0.71
CA SER A 188 -2.02 23.84 -1.71
C SER A 188 -0.99 23.07 -2.53
N GLU A 189 -0.42 22.02 -1.94
CA GLU A 189 0.65 21.24 -2.56
C GLU A 189 0.61 19.79 -2.07
N CYS A 190 1.28 18.93 -2.83
CA CYS A 190 1.58 17.57 -2.41
C CYS A 190 3.03 17.20 -2.76
N LYS A 191 3.64 16.34 -1.96
CA LYS A 191 5.00 15.84 -2.17
C LYS A 191 5.02 14.32 -2.14
N LYS A 192 5.66 13.71 -3.13
CA LYS A 192 5.88 12.27 -3.14
C LYS A 192 6.82 11.86 -2.00
N ILE A 193 6.43 10.83 -1.25
CA ILE A 193 7.27 10.19 -0.23
C ILE A 193 7.88 8.94 -0.85
N LEU A 194 9.13 8.64 -0.47
CA LEU A 194 9.83 7.41 -0.85
C LEU A 194 9.34 6.20 -0.04
N LEU A 195 8.02 6.03 0.05
CA LEU A 195 7.35 4.97 0.79
C LEU A 195 6.32 4.31 -0.13
N SER A 196 6.44 2.99 -0.27
CA SER A 196 5.51 2.18 -1.07
C SER A 196 5.39 0.76 -0.56
N GLY A 197 4.20 0.18 -0.68
CA GLY A 197 3.86 -1.15 -0.15
C GLY A 197 2.47 -1.58 -0.60
N LYS A 198 2.12 -2.86 -0.43
CA LYS A 198 0.76 -3.32 -0.76
C LYS A 198 -0.19 -3.10 0.40
N ASN A 199 0.31 -3.26 1.62
CA ASN A 199 -0.47 -3.06 2.83
C ASN A 199 -0.55 -1.56 3.19
N ILE A 200 -1.68 -0.91 2.88
CA ILE A 200 -1.89 0.52 3.17
C ILE A 200 -1.79 0.81 4.69
N SER A 201 -2.43 0.00 5.53
CA SER A 201 -2.36 0.13 7.00
C SER A 201 -0.91 0.02 7.49
N SER A 202 -0.17 -0.90 6.88
CA SER A 202 1.29 -1.00 6.80
C SER A 202 2.01 0.35 6.77
N LEU A 203 1.79 1.03 5.64
CA LEU A 203 2.46 2.26 5.26
C LEU A 203 2.06 3.45 6.15
N ILE A 204 0.81 3.51 6.57
CA ILE A 204 0.34 4.56 7.49
C ILE A 204 1.03 4.45 8.83
N LYS A 205 1.12 3.24 9.39
CA LYS A 205 1.84 3.00 10.66
C LYS A 205 3.31 3.42 10.56
N ILE A 206 3.97 3.12 9.44
CA ILE A 206 5.35 3.55 9.17
C ILE A 206 5.45 5.08 9.14
N HIS A 207 4.52 5.75 8.44
CA HIS A 207 4.50 7.22 8.35
C HIS A 207 4.23 7.89 9.70
N ILE A 208 3.26 7.41 10.46
CA ILE A 208 2.92 7.92 11.80
C ILE A 208 4.09 7.73 12.77
N THR A 209 4.71 6.54 12.76
CA THR A 209 5.89 6.26 13.59
C THR A 209 7.02 7.25 13.30
N ASN A 210 7.28 7.52 12.01
CA ASN A 210 8.28 8.50 11.61
C ASN A 210 7.93 9.93 12.08
N LYS A 211 6.67 10.35 11.95
CA LYS A 211 6.21 11.66 12.46
C LYS A 211 6.38 11.78 13.98
N ARG A 212 6.04 10.75 14.75
CA ARG A 212 6.21 10.73 16.22
C ARG A 212 7.67 10.80 16.62
N ASN A 213 8.53 9.98 16.04
CA ASN A 213 9.97 10.00 16.32
C ASN A 213 10.59 11.39 16.07
N ALA A 214 10.14 12.09 15.02
CA ALA A 214 10.60 13.45 14.73
C ALA A 214 10.13 14.50 15.76
N VAL A 215 8.97 14.30 16.40
CA VAL A 215 8.44 15.19 17.44
C VAL A 215 9.08 14.92 18.80
N ASP A 216 9.24 13.64 19.15
CA ASP A 216 9.74 13.22 20.46
C ASP A 216 11.25 13.43 20.63
N GLY A 217 11.96 13.87 19.58
CA GLY A 217 13.41 13.98 19.60
C GLY A 217 14.11 12.63 19.73
N ASN A 218 13.37 11.52 19.60
CA ASN A 218 13.87 10.17 19.39
C ASN A 218 14.39 10.09 17.95
N ASP A 219 15.42 10.88 17.65
CA ASP A 219 16.29 10.59 16.55
C ASP A 219 16.86 9.18 16.76
N MET A 220 17.44 8.55 15.76
CA MET A 220 17.88 7.15 15.83
C MET A 220 19.04 6.88 16.83
N SER A 221 19.17 7.71 17.86
CA SER A 221 20.10 7.68 18.96
C SER A 221 19.68 6.66 20.02
N VAL A 222 20.23 5.47 19.89
CA VAL A 222 21.22 4.87 20.80
C VAL A 222 21.27 3.41 20.35
N ASP A 223 22.22 3.10 19.48
CA ASP A 223 22.55 1.72 19.16
C ASP A 223 23.22 1.12 20.40
N GLU A 224 22.50 0.26 21.11
CA GLU A 224 23.18 -0.69 21.98
C GLU A 224 23.96 -1.64 21.08
N GLU A 225 25.27 -1.72 21.31
CA GLU A 225 26.14 -2.68 20.62
C GLU A 225 25.57 -4.09 20.84
N PHE A 226 25.43 -4.84 19.75
CA PHE A 226 25.04 -6.24 19.85
C PHE A 226 26.20 -7.04 20.45
N GLU A 227 26.11 -7.38 21.72
CA GLU A 227 27.04 -8.31 22.36
C GLU A 227 26.59 -9.75 22.09
N GLU A 228 27.38 -10.48 21.32
CA GLU A 228 27.12 -11.89 21.05
C GLU A 228 27.36 -12.70 22.34
N ALA A 229 26.31 -13.32 22.89
CA ALA A 229 26.49 -14.11 24.11
C ALA A 229 27.47 -15.27 23.88
N PRO A 230 28.41 -15.50 24.82
CA PRO A 230 29.30 -16.63 24.73
C PRO A 230 28.48 -17.93 24.71
N GLY A 231 28.91 -18.88 23.89
CA GLY A 231 28.28 -20.21 23.88
C GLY A 231 28.49 -20.87 25.25
N VAL A 232 27.41 -21.19 25.96
CA VAL A 232 27.52 -21.90 27.24
C VAL A 232 27.68 -23.38 26.94
N VAL A 233 28.91 -23.89 27.03
CA VAL A 233 29.18 -25.33 26.96
C VAL A 233 28.96 -25.90 28.36
N SER A 234 27.91 -26.69 28.51
CA SER A 234 27.60 -27.38 29.77
C SER A 234 27.87 -28.88 29.65
N ASN A 235 27.95 -29.56 30.79
CA ASN A 235 28.14 -31.01 30.86
C ASN A 235 26.98 -31.81 30.23
N MET A 236 25.85 -31.15 29.92
CA MET A 236 24.69 -31.73 29.24
C MET A 236 24.57 -31.34 27.75
N GLY A 237 25.50 -30.55 27.22
CA GLY A 237 25.51 -30.10 25.82
C GLY A 237 25.80 -28.60 25.65
N ILE A 238 25.85 -28.18 24.38
CA ILE A 238 26.01 -26.77 23.98
C ILE A 238 24.66 -26.06 24.11
N ASP A 239 24.59 -25.00 24.91
CA ASP A 239 23.40 -24.15 25.05
C ASP A 239 23.32 -23.18 23.86
N PHE A 240 22.24 -23.28 23.07
CA PHE A 240 22.01 -22.49 21.85
C PHE A 240 21.34 -21.13 22.13
N LYS A 241 21.52 -20.54 23.31
CA LYS A 241 21.01 -19.19 23.65
C LYS A 241 21.44 -18.08 22.68
N GLN A 242 22.48 -18.29 21.88
CA GLN A 242 22.86 -17.37 20.80
C GLN A 242 21.71 -17.07 19.81
N ASN A 243 20.86 -18.06 19.52
CA ASN A 243 19.71 -17.84 18.63
C ASN A 243 18.61 -17.04 19.33
N GLN A 244 18.43 -17.25 20.63
CA GLN A 244 17.49 -16.46 21.43
C GLN A 244 17.94 -14.99 21.51
N ASN A 245 19.22 -14.73 21.77
CA ASN A 245 19.76 -13.37 21.82
C ASN A 245 19.67 -12.63 20.48
N ARG A 246 19.87 -13.34 19.35
CA ARG A 246 19.68 -12.74 18.01
C ARG A 246 18.22 -12.34 17.78
N ARG A 247 17.26 -13.17 18.22
CA ARG A 247 15.83 -12.84 18.14
C ARG A 247 15.48 -11.64 19.01
N GLU A 248 15.91 -11.65 20.27
CA GLU A 248 15.67 -10.53 21.20
C GLU A 248 16.27 -9.22 20.68
N TYR A 249 17.48 -9.27 20.11
CA TYR A 249 18.09 -8.13 19.42
C TYR A 249 17.20 -7.62 18.28
N LEU A 250 16.73 -8.49 17.38
CA LEU A 250 15.91 -8.07 16.24
C LEU A 250 14.52 -7.58 16.66
N GLU A 251 13.90 -8.19 17.65
CA GLU A 251 12.60 -7.76 18.21
C GLU A 251 12.69 -6.33 18.78
N LYS A 252 13.81 -5.98 19.41
CA LYS A 252 14.05 -4.61 19.92
C LYS A 252 13.98 -3.56 18.82
N TYR A 253 14.59 -3.82 17.66
CA TYR A 253 14.69 -2.85 16.57
C TYR A 253 13.50 -2.88 15.61
N LEU A 254 13.00 -4.08 15.30
CA LEU A 254 11.92 -4.29 14.33
C LEU A 254 10.52 -4.25 14.97
N GLY A 255 10.42 -4.26 16.31
CA GLY A 255 9.16 -4.19 17.05
C GLY A 255 8.30 -5.44 16.91
N SER A 256 7.00 -5.35 17.24
CA SER A 256 6.03 -6.45 17.10
C SER A 256 5.54 -6.64 15.65
N ASP A 257 4.86 -7.75 15.36
CA ASP A 257 4.56 -8.26 14.00
C ASP A 257 3.46 -7.52 13.21
N GLU A 258 3.12 -6.29 13.57
CA GLU A 258 1.97 -5.61 12.96
C GLU A 258 2.26 -4.89 11.62
N ILE A 259 3.54 -4.64 11.31
CA ILE A 259 3.92 -3.88 10.11
C ILE A 259 4.45 -4.84 9.03
N ILE A 260 3.72 -4.93 7.92
CA ILE A 260 4.09 -5.72 6.75
C ILE A 260 4.57 -4.76 5.65
N LEU A 261 5.81 -4.96 5.22
CA LEU A 261 6.42 -4.26 4.10
C LEU A 261 7.07 -5.27 3.16
N GLU A 262 6.84 -5.13 1.86
CA GLU A 262 7.28 -6.13 0.88
C GLU A 262 8.66 -5.84 0.29
N SER A 263 9.14 -4.60 0.39
CA SER A 263 10.41 -4.22 -0.23
C SER A 263 11.16 -3.12 0.50
N LEU A 264 12.49 -3.19 0.42
CA LEU A 264 13.42 -2.16 0.81
C LEU A 264 14.46 -1.98 -0.30
N LEU A 265 14.55 -0.77 -0.82
CA LEU A 265 15.47 -0.39 -1.88
C LEU A 265 16.56 0.50 -1.29
N VAL A 266 17.80 0.02 -1.33
CA VAL A 266 18.97 0.74 -0.82
C VAL A 266 19.85 1.13 -2.00
N LYS A 267 19.98 2.44 -2.22
CA LYS A 267 20.80 3.02 -3.27
C LYS A 267 22.09 3.54 -2.68
N ASN A 268 23.18 3.36 -3.40
CA ASN A 268 24.44 4.02 -3.11
C ASN A 268 24.95 4.65 -4.40
N ARG A 269 25.28 5.94 -4.34
CA ARG A 269 25.64 6.70 -5.54
C ARG A 269 27.02 7.29 -5.38
N ASN A 270 27.76 7.32 -6.48
CA ASN A 270 29.04 8.01 -6.58
C ASN A 270 30.08 7.52 -5.56
N VAL A 271 30.09 6.21 -5.26
CA VAL A 271 30.97 5.63 -4.25
C VAL A 271 32.31 5.26 -4.87
N PRO A 272 33.46 5.59 -4.24
CA PRO A 272 34.73 5.00 -4.65
C PRO A 272 34.74 3.49 -4.37
N TRP A 273 35.70 2.78 -4.95
CA TRP A 273 35.96 1.39 -4.59
C TRP A 273 36.21 1.26 -3.09
N ALA A 274 35.62 0.23 -2.47
CA ALA A 274 35.85 -0.08 -1.06
C ALA A 274 37.29 -0.57 -0.81
N ASP A 275 37.88 -1.26 -1.79
CA ASP A 275 39.27 -1.72 -1.75
C ASP A 275 40.23 -0.54 -2.01
N PRO A 276 41.12 -0.19 -1.06
CA PRO A 276 42.04 0.94 -1.21
C PRO A 276 43.01 0.80 -2.40
N LYS A 277 43.42 -0.43 -2.76
CA LYS A 277 44.33 -0.68 -3.88
C LYS A 277 43.64 -0.47 -5.22
N ILE A 278 42.37 -0.83 -5.33
CA ILE A 278 41.57 -0.58 -6.53
C ILE A 278 41.19 0.91 -6.61
N ALA A 279 40.81 1.51 -5.49
CA ALA A 279 40.50 2.94 -5.41
C ALA A 279 41.70 3.81 -5.84
N ALA A 280 42.92 3.46 -5.43
CA ALA A 280 44.14 4.16 -5.83
C ALA A 280 44.42 4.07 -7.34
N LYS A 281 44.05 2.95 -7.99
CA LYS A 281 44.23 2.76 -9.44
C LYS A 281 43.13 3.42 -10.28
N LEU A 282 41.95 3.61 -9.71
CA LEU A 282 40.76 4.13 -10.39
C LEU A 282 40.10 5.26 -9.58
N PRO A 283 40.82 6.36 -9.29
CA PRO A 283 40.34 7.41 -8.38
C PRO A 283 39.12 8.18 -8.92
N GLU A 284 38.97 8.25 -10.24
CA GLU A 284 37.85 8.93 -10.90
C GLU A 284 36.65 8.02 -11.14
N VAL A 285 36.82 6.70 -10.98
CA VAL A 285 35.73 5.74 -11.23
C VAL A 285 34.83 5.68 -10.02
N LYS A 286 33.59 6.12 -10.21
CA LYS A 286 32.56 6.07 -9.19
C LYS A 286 31.56 4.95 -9.49
N ILE A 287 31.22 4.20 -8.46
CA ILE A 287 30.29 3.09 -8.53
C ILE A 287 28.92 3.55 -8.05
N ASN A 288 27.89 3.20 -8.83
CA ASN A 288 26.50 3.30 -8.42
C ASN A 288 26.00 1.89 -8.13
N MET A 289 25.55 1.65 -6.90
CA MET A 289 25.02 0.36 -6.46
C MET A 289 23.55 0.51 -6.06
N GLN A 290 22.78 -0.54 -6.30
CA GLN A 290 21.40 -0.62 -5.87
C GLN A 290 21.12 -2.04 -5.38
N TRP A 291 20.65 -2.15 -4.14
CA TRP A 291 20.27 -3.39 -3.49
C TRP A 291 18.77 -3.34 -3.23
N GLU A 292 18.03 -4.35 -3.68
CA GLU A 292 16.59 -4.43 -3.46
C GLU A 292 16.26 -5.72 -2.73
N PHE A 293 15.78 -5.60 -1.50
CA PHE A 293 15.28 -6.72 -0.70
C PHE A 293 13.79 -6.86 -0.97
N LYS A 294 13.33 -8.06 -1.36
CA LYS A 294 11.91 -8.36 -1.61
C LYS A 294 11.45 -9.59 -0.85
N SER A 295 10.34 -9.47 -0.14
CA SER A 295 9.66 -10.57 0.55
C SER A 295 8.17 -10.26 0.66
N THR A 296 7.33 -11.24 1.01
CA THR A 296 5.95 -10.96 1.42
C THR A 296 5.89 -10.28 2.79
N ASN A 297 6.90 -10.50 3.63
CA ASN A 297 7.11 -9.81 4.89
C ASN A 297 8.63 -9.63 5.08
N LEU A 298 9.11 -8.41 4.80
CA LEU A 298 10.54 -8.10 4.86
C LEU A 298 11.11 -8.22 6.28
N LYS A 299 10.35 -7.82 7.29
CA LYS A 299 10.75 -7.95 8.69
C LYS A 299 11.06 -9.42 9.02
N LYS A 300 10.09 -10.30 8.75
CA LYS A 300 10.23 -11.75 8.97
C LYS A 300 11.41 -12.34 8.19
N PHE A 301 11.57 -11.93 6.92
CA PHE A 301 12.68 -12.37 6.09
C PHE A 301 14.04 -11.97 6.69
N LEU A 302 14.21 -10.72 7.11
CA LEU A 302 15.46 -10.26 7.73
C LEU A 302 15.71 -10.99 9.06
N SER A 303 14.67 -11.22 9.86
CA SER A 303 14.77 -12.01 11.09
C SER A 303 15.23 -13.44 10.81
N GLU A 304 14.61 -14.14 9.86
CA GLU A 304 14.96 -15.51 9.50
C GLU A 304 16.39 -15.61 8.92
N CYS A 305 16.80 -14.68 8.05
CA CYS A 305 18.16 -14.67 7.53
C CYS A 305 19.22 -14.38 8.60
N THR A 306 18.89 -13.57 9.60
CA THR A 306 19.79 -13.29 10.73
C THR A 306 19.87 -14.49 11.67
N ASP A 307 18.74 -15.12 12.00
CA ASP A 307 18.66 -16.35 12.79
C ASP A 307 19.48 -17.49 12.16
N GLN A 308 19.41 -17.61 10.83
CA GLN A 308 20.15 -18.62 10.06
C GLN A 308 21.62 -18.22 9.78
N ARG A 309 22.09 -17.08 10.28
CA ARG A 309 23.45 -16.55 10.06
C ARG A 309 23.79 -16.30 8.59
N VAL A 310 22.78 -16.09 7.75
CA VAL A 310 22.94 -15.63 6.36
C VAL A 310 23.33 -14.16 6.35
N LEU A 311 22.79 -13.38 7.29
CA LEU A 311 23.17 -11.99 7.52
C LEU A 311 24.05 -11.88 8.77
N VAL A 312 25.08 -11.03 8.67
CA VAL A 312 26.00 -10.75 9.78
C VAL A 312 25.33 -9.76 10.74
N THR A 313 25.41 -10.05 12.05
CA THR A 313 24.99 -9.15 13.12
C THR A 313 26.16 -8.28 13.61
N PRO A 314 25.92 -7.00 13.98
CA PRO A 314 24.65 -6.29 13.87
C PRO A 314 24.29 -5.99 12.41
N LEU A 315 22.99 -6.00 12.09
CA LEU A 315 22.50 -5.58 10.78
C LEU A 315 22.90 -4.12 10.50
N PRO A 316 23.14 -3.71 9.25
CA PRO A 316 23.35 -2.30 8.93
C PRO A 316 22.16 -1.41 9.30
N ASP A 317 22.39 -0.14 9.61
CA ASP A 317 21.38 0.81 10.10
C ASP A 317 20.17 0.94 9.18
N TYR A 318 20.41 0.91 7.86
CA TYR A 318 19.34 0.95 6.87
C TYR A 318 18.38 -0.25 6.99
N ALA A 319 18.86 -1.40 7.51
CA ALA A 319 18.07 -2.61 7.73
C ALA A 319 17.52 -2.69 9.15
N LYS A 320 18.19 -2.09 10.15
CA LYS A 320 17.65 -1.96 11.52
C LYS A 320 16.46 -1.00 11.58
N HIS A 321 16.55 0.14 10.89
CA HIS A 321 15.64 1.26 11.09
C HIS A 321 14.69 1.55 9.94
N PHE A 322 14.60 0.69 8.92
CA PHE A 322 13.74 0.97 7.75
C PHE A 322 12.27 1.23 8.15
N LEU A 323 11.75 0.52 9.16
CA LEU A 323 10.40 0.71 9.70
C LEU A 323 10.20 2.06 10.41
N LYS A 324 11.28 2.65 10.94
CA LYS A 324 11.26 3.94 11.63
C LYS A 324 11.55 5.11 10.67
N SER A 325 12.18 4.85 9.53
CA SER A 325 12.65 5.88 8.59
C SER A 325 11.55 6.60 7.79
N GLY A 326 10.30 6.13 7.87
CA GLY A 326 9.19 6.66 7.07
C GLY A 326 9.32 6.41 5.56
N LYS A 327 10.32 5.64 5.13
CA LYS A 327 10.70 5.41 3.73
C LYS A 327 11.13 3.97 3.54
N ASN A 328 11.00 3.46 2.33
CA ASN A 328 11.58 2.18 1.94
C ASN A 328 12.40 2.24 0.65
N GLU A 329 12.63 3.45 0.14
CA GLU A 329 13.70 3.73 -0.80
C GLU A 329 14.70 4.67 -0.12
N LEU A 330 15.86 4.13 0.24
CA LEU A 330 16.91 4.77 1.00
C LEU A 330 18.12 5.04 0.09
N THR A 331 18.82 6.15 0.36
CA THR A 331 20.13 6.41 -0.24
C THR A 331 21.15 6.49 0.87
N VAL A 332 22.10 5.57 0.87
CA VAL A 332 23.20 5.55 1.84
C VAL A 332 24.17 6.67 1.49
N GLN A 333 24.52 7.49 2.47
CA GLN A 333 25.63 8.43 2.39
C GLN A 333 26.71 7.94 3.34
N ARG A 334 27.98 8.04 2.96
CA ARG A 334 29.08 7.81 3.90
C ARG A 334 29.15 8.98 4.85
N ASP A 335 29.25 8.71 6.14
CA ASP A 335 29.61 9.74 7.10
C ASP A 335 30.99 10.29 6.74
N ARG A 336 31.09 11.62 6.70
CA ARG A 336 32.38 12.32 6.60
C ARG A 336 33.00 12.37 8.00
N TYR A 337 33.42 11.23 8.54
CA TYR A 337 34.26 11.24 9.75
C TYR A 337 35.74 11.18 9.37
N ASN A 338 36.40 12.32 9.62
CA ASN A 338 37.82 12.57 9.89
C ASN A 338 38.87 11.75 9.13
N ASN A 339 39.34 12.34 8.01
CA ASN A 339 40.73 12.15 7.53
C ASN A 339 41.66 13.21 8.15
N ASP A 340 41.55 13.44 9.45
CA ASP A 340 42.56 14.17 10.21
C ASP A 340 43.04 13.24 11.32
N LEU A 341 44.02 12.40 10.99
CA LEU A 341 45.03 11.84 11.89
C LEU A 341 46.27 11.46 11.08
#